data_AF-A0A820LA79-F1
#
_entry.id   AF-A0A820LA79-F1
#
_cell.length_a   1.000
_cell.length_b   1.000
_cell.length_c   1.000
_cell.angle_alpha   90.00
_cell.angle_beta   90.00
_cell.angle_gamma   90.00
#
_symmetry.space_group_name_H-M   'P 1'
#
loop_
_entity.id
_entity.type
_entity.pdbx_description
1 polymer ?
#
loop_
_entity_poly.entity_id
_entity_poly.type
_entity_poly.pdbx_seq_one_letter_code
_entity_poly.pdbx_strand_id
1 'polypeptide(L)' 'MKKKKFAVIGGGWSGLYALKYLLEENLDTQLYERESNLGGVWFYKETPGGVYQSTHTTSSKTYLHASDFPLPDDTPHFP' A
#
# COMPACT_ATOMS: atom_id res chain seq x y z
N MET A 1 6.81 12.37 29.83
CA MET A 1 6.69 13.13 28.56
C MET A 1 5.51 12.59 27.77
N LYS A 2 4.71 13.42 27.09
CA LYS A 2 3.60 12.93 26.23
C LYS A 2 4.20 12.18 25.03
N LYS A 3 3.72 10.96 24.76
CA LYS A 3 4.12 10.18 23.57
C LYS A 3 3.66 10.94 22.32
N LYS A 4 4.57 11.19 21.36
CA LYS A 4 4.21 11.80 20.08
C LYS A 4 3.37 10.81 19.28
N LYS A 5 2.27 11.28 18.72
CA LYS A 5 1.38 10.51 17.85
C LYS A 5 1.56 10.93 16.40
N PHE A 6 1.58 9.97 15.50
CA PHE A 6 1.77 10.17 14.08
C PHE A 6 0.50 9.73 13.33
N ALA A 7 0.16 10.48 12.29
CA ALA A 7 -0.97 10.16 11.42
C ALA A 7 -0.46 9.96 10.00
N VAL A 8 -0.83 8.85 9.38
CA VAL A 8 -0.62 8.58 7.96
C VAL A 8 -1.95 8.77 7.25
N ILE A 9 -1.97 9.58 6.19
CA ILE A 9 -3.19 9.87 5.42
C ILE A 9 -3.10 9.16 4.07
N GLY A 10 -4.04 8.25 3.83
CA GLY A 10 -4.10 7.39 2.65
C GLY A 10 -3.49 6.00 2.89
N GLY A 11 -4.21 4.97 2.49
CA GLY A 11 -3.90 3.54 2.56
C GLY A 11 -3.48 2.91 1.23
N GLY A 12 -2.97 3.72 0.31
CA GLY A 12 -2.23 3.22 -0.86
C GLY A 12 -0.81 2.78 -0.50
N TRP A 13 -0.03 2.34 -1.51
CA TRP A 13 1.34 1.85 -1.33
C TRP A 13 2.21 2.74 -0.45
N SER A 14 2.29 4.04 -0.76
CA SER A 14 3.12 4.99 0.01
C SER A 14 2.70 5.08 1.48
N GLY A 15 1.39 5.05 1.75
CA GLY A 15 0.86 5.12 3.11
C GLY A 15 1.12 3.84 3.90
N LEU A 16 0.99 2.67 3.26
CA LEU A 16 1.33 1.39 3.87
C LEU A 16 2.83 1.30 4.19
N TYR A 17 3.70 1.74 3.29
CA TYR A 17 5.14 1.81 3.56
C TYR A 17 5.46 2.79 4.70
N ALA A 18 4.86 3.98 4.69
CA ALA A 18 5.05 4.94 5.78
C ALA A 18 4.59 4.36 7.12
N LEU A 19 3.43 3.70 7.17
CA LEU A 19 2.93 3.03 8.36
C LEU A 19 3.88 1.93 8.82
N LYS A 20 4.33 1.04 7.93
CA LYS A 20 5.28 -0.04 8.22
C LYS A 20 6.54 0.52 8.90
N TYR A 21 7.22 1.47 8.27
CA TYR A 21 8.48 2.00 8.80
C TYR A 21 8.29 2.77 10.11
N LEU A 22 7.18 3.51 10.27
CA LEU A 22 6.87 4.19 11.54
C LEU A 22 6.61 3.19 12.68
N LEU A 23 5.95 2.06 12.39
CA LEU A 23 5.72 0.99 13.37
C LEU A 23 7.02 0.24 13.73
N GLU A 24 7.91 0.01 12.76
CA GLU A 24 9.24 -0.58 13.01
C GLU A 24 10.09 0.28 13.96
N GLU A 25 9.95 1.61 13.88
CA GLU A 25 10.55 2.57 14.80
C GLU A 25 9.78 2.70 16.14
N ASN A 26 8.80 1.83 16.41
CA ASN A 26 7.97 1.80 17.62
C ASN A 26 7.19 3.11 17.90
N LEU A 27 6.85 3.85 16.84
CA LEU A 27 6.11 5.11 16.95
C LEU A 27 4.59 4.87 17.04
N ASP A 28 3.90 5.61 17.92
CA ASP A 28 2.44 5.56 18.09
C ASP A 28 1.76 6.18 16.86
N THR A 29 1.38 5.33 15.90
CA THR A 29 0.99 5.73 14.55
C THR A 29 -0.37 5.16 14.19
N GLN A 30 -1.22 6.00 13.58
CA GLN A 30 -2.52 5.60 13.03
C GLN A 30 -2.60 5.97 11.55
N LEU A 31 -3.10 5.05 10.73
CA LEU A 31 -3.43 5.31 9.33
C LEU A 31 -4.92 5.61 9.18
N TYR A 32 -5.25 6.57 8.32
CA TYR A 32 -6.61 6.92 7.94
C TYR A 32 -6.76 6.79 6.42
N GLU A 33 -7.66 5.91 5.98
CA GLU A 33 -8.06 5.74 4.58
C GLU A 33 -9.54 6.11 4.46
N ARG A 34 -9.88 6.81 3.37
CA ARG A 34 -11.24 7.25 3.07
C ARG A 34 -12.06 6.13 2.42
N GLU A 35 -11.42 5.32 1.58
CA GLU A 35 -12.05 4.19 0.91
C GLU A 35 -12.32 3.04 1.89
N SER A 36 -13.20 2.10 1.50
CA SER A 36 -13.56 0.95 2.33
C SER A 36 -12.46 -0.10 2.45
N ASN A 37 -11.39 0.02 1.65
CA ASN A 37 -10.27 -0.92 1.65
C ASN A 37 -8.95 -0.23 1.30
N LEU A 38 -7.85 -0.89 1.62
CA LEU A 38 -6.49 -0.49 1.28
C LEU A 38 -6.19 -0.77 -0.20
N GLY A 39 -5.10 -0.17 -0.69
CA GLY A 39 -4.60 -0.36 -2.07
C GLY A 39 -4.58 0.93 -2.89
N GLY A 40 -5.31 1.96 -2.46
CA GLY A 40 -5.34 3.26 -3.12
C GLY A 40 -5.76 3.12 -4.58
N VAL A 41 -4.89 3.55 -5.51
CA VAL A 41 -5.16 3.46 -6.97
C VAL A 41 -5.41 2.01 -7.40
N TRP A 42 -4.77 1.02 -6.77
CA TRP A 42 -4.89 -0.40 -7.12
C TRP A 42 -6.13 -1.09 -6.52
N PHE A 43 -6.87 -0.40 -5.65
CA PHE A 43 -8.16 -0.90 -5.20
C PHE A 43 -9.20 -0.69 -6.30
N TYR A 44 -9.47 -1.75 -7.08
CA TYR A 44 -10.50 -1.71 -8.11
C TYR A 44 -11.88 -1.45 -7.50
N LYS A 45 -12.62 -0.53 -8.12
CA LYS A 45 -14.01 -0.22 -7.80
C LYS A 45 -14.73 0.24 -9.06
N GLU A 46 -16.05 0.04 -9.09
CA GLU A 46 -16.90 0.46 -10.22
C GLU A 46 -17.04 1.99 -10.34
N THR A 47 -16.60 2.75 -9.35
CA THR A 47 -16.65 4.22 -9.36
C THR A 47 -15.35 4.83 -9.88
N PRO A 48 -15.40 6.03 -10.51
CA PRO A 48 -14.20 6.68 -11.02
C PRO A 48 -13.11 6.91 -9.95
N GLY A 49 -11.84 6.90 -10.38
CA GLY A 49 -10.70 7.30 -9.54
C GLY A 49 -9.70 6.19 -9.17
N GLY A 50 -9.60 5.12 -9.96
CA GLY A 50 -8.66 4.01 -9.74
C GLY A 50 -8.26 3.31 -11.05
N VAL A 51 -7.93 2.03 -10.95
CA VAL A 51 -7.61 1.15 -12.09
C VAL A 51 -8.85 0.59 -12.78
N TYR A 52 -8.67 0.09 -14.00
CA TYR A 52 -9.67 -0.74 -14.68
C TYR A 52 -9.54 -2.20 -14.26
N GLN A 53 -10.59 -3.00 -14.47
CA GLN A 53 -10.55 -4.44 -14.19
C GLN A 53 -9.48 -5.17 -15.02
N SER A 54 -9.16 -4.66 -16.22
CA SER A 54 -8.14 -5.22 -17.11
C SER A 54 -6.75 -4.60 -16.90
N THR A 55 -6.54 -3.81 -15.86
CA THR A 55 -5.25 -3.18 -15.60
C THR A 55 -4.24 -4.22 -15.12
N HIS A 56 -3.08 -4.23 -15.77
CA HIS A 56 -1.89 -4.94 -15.33
C HIS A 56 -0.75 -3.95 -15.13
N THR A 57 0.22 -4.34 -14.32
CA THR A 57 1.44 -3.59 -14.09
C THR A 57 2.32 -3.58 -15.34
N THR A 58 3.01 -2.46 -15.56
CA THR A 58 4.02 -2.34 -16.64
C THR A 58 5.42 -2.69 -16.16
N SER A 59 5.62 -2.79 -14.84
CA SER A 59 6.87 -3.17 -14.20
C SER A 59 6.85 -4.66 -13.83
N SER A 60 8.01 -5.32 -13.88
CA SER A 60 8.13 -6.73 -13.50
C SER A 60 7.85 -6.94 -12.01
N LYS A 61 7.31 -8.11 -11.66
CA LYS A 61 7.10 -8.57 -10.27
C LYS A 61 8.37 -8.44 -9.41
N THR A 62 9.55 -8.55 -10.02
CA THR A 62 10.85 -8.39 -9.35
C THR A 62 11.13 -6.98 -8.82
N TYR A 63 10.32 -5.98 -9.22
CA TYR A 63 10.44 -4.59 -8.79
C TYR A 63 9.23 -4.09 -7.99
N LEU A 64 8.13 -4.83 -7.99
CA LEU A 64 6.84 -4.38 -7.42
C LEU A 64 6.65 -4.74 -5.96
N HIS A 65 7.51 -5.60 -5.41
CA HIS A 65 7.40 -6.10 -4.05
C HIS A 65 8.15 -5.23 -3.05
N ALA A 66 7.74 -5.27 -1.78
CA ALA A 66 8.55 -4.66 -0.72
C ALA A 66 9.87 -5.44 -0.58
N SER A 67 10.95 -4.77 -0.19
CA SER A 67 12.26 -5.40 -0.05
C SER A 67 12.28 -6.62 0.90
N ASP A 68 11.37 -6.64 1.87
CA ASP A 68 11.21 -7.67 2.89
C ASP A 68 9.88 -8.45 2.79
N PHE A 69 9.10 -8.21 1.74
CA PHE A 69 7.85 -8.92 1.48
C PHE A 69 7.78 -9.29 -0.01
N PRO A 70 8.52 -10.33 -0.44
CA PRO A 70 8.53 -10.77 -1.83
C PRO A 70 7.14 -11.27 -2.25
N LEU A 71 6.82 -11.10 -3.53
CA LEU A 71 5.61 -11.67 -4.12
C LEU A 71 5.71 -13.20 -4.20
N PRO A 72 4.59 -13.93 -4.11
CA PRO A 72 4.56 -15.38 -4.31
C PRO A 72 5.18 -15.82 -5.64
N ASP A 73 5.82 -16.99 -5.65
CA ASP A 73 6.54 -17.51 -6.82
C ASP A 73 5.66 -17.68 -8.06
N ASP A 74 4.39 -18.03 -7.85
CA ASP A 74 3.36 -18.21 -8.88
C ASP A 74 2.73 -16.90 -9.40
N THR A 75 3.12 -15.75 -8.84
CA THR A 75 2.69 -14.44 -9.34
C THR A 75 3.14 -14.26 -10.80
N PRO A 76 2.28 -13.78 -11.72
CA PRO A 76 2.66 -13.45 -13.08
C PRO A 76 3.85 -12.49 -13.13
N HIS A 77 4.64 -12.51 -14.21
CA HIS A 77 5.78 -11.60 -14.35
C HIS A 77 5.39 -10.12 -14.34
N PHE A 78 4.19 -9.80 -14.84
CA PHE A 78 3.58 -8.48 -14.85
C PHE A 78 2.15 -8.62 -14.33
N PRO A 79 1.96 -8.68 -13.00
CA PRO A 79 0.65 -8.90 -12.39
C PRO A 79 -0.31 -7.75 -12.70
#